data_AF-A0A5B7DK46-F1
#
_entry.id   AF-A0A5B7DK46-F1
#
_cell.length_a   1.000
_cell.length_b   1.000
_cell.length_c   1.000
_cell.angle_alpha   90.00
_cell.angle_beta   90.00
_cell.angle_gamma   90.00
#
_symmetry.space_group_name_H-M   'P 1'
#
loop_
_entity.id
_entity.type
_entity.pdbx_description
1 polymer ?
#
loop_
_entity_poly.entity_id
_entity_poly.type
_entity_poly.pdbx_seq_one_letter_code
_entity_poly.pdbx_strand_id
1 'polypeptide(L)'
;MESPPHHYYTISEARAKGEVVVFYGHYPSNSIVSPRDVKKLLSLGVAYLCGHLHTAFGFLDPMWTRHSSGLLEVELADWYRNHRFRILSVDNDRVNWVDVVHPSWPVVMVARVQRYTMGHGAFRYMLKLLVFSNEEVLSVSVRVDDNLGHWITCQHRSGPLYTATVDIQLEAWDPQISEKDFVKTLQWLTLQLPVFAIIFLKKMLSYESARHRCGKWLVLGMGVTLAGQVPGILAWLILDSILLNGPLRLLLSLLAIVLWKL
;
A
#
# COMPACT_ATOMS: atom_id res chain seq x y z
N MET A 1 48.24 24.84 1.72
CA MET A 1 47.37 23.72 2.13
C MET A 1 47.07 22.95 0.86
N GLU A 2 47.84 21.90 0.58
CA GLU A 2 47.63 21.08 -0.61
C GLU A 2 46.28 20.36 -0.47
N SER A 3 45.47 20.41 -1.53
CA SER A 3 44.23 19.62 -1.59
C SER A 3 44.60 18.15 -1.47
N PRO A 4 43.88 17.34 -0.67
CA PRO A 4 44.14 15.91 -0.59
C PRO A 4 44.03 15.29 -1.99
N PRO A 5 44.85 14.27 -2.30
CA PRO A 5 44.85 13.65 -3.63
C PRO A 5 43.45 13.14 -3.98
N HIS A 6 42.92 13.57 -5.12
CA HIS A 6 41.67 13.09 -5.66
C HIS A 6 41.84 11.63 -6.09
N HIS A 7 41.53 10.69 -5.20
CA HIS A 7 41.40 9.29 -5.56
C HIS A 7 40.10 9.11 -6.34
N TYR A 8 40.21 9.05 -7.67
CA TYR A 8 39.09 8.64 -8.52
C TYR A 8 38.87 7.14 -8.36
N TYR A 9 37.74 6.76 -7.78
CA TYR A 9 37.28 5.38 -7.78
C TYR A 9 36.31 5.16 -8.93
N THR A 10 36.40 4.00 -9.57
CA THR A 10 35.28 3.50 -10.37
C THR A 10 34.10 3.19 -9.45
N ILE A 11 32.88 3.28 -9.98
CA ILE A 11 31.66 2.95 -9.21
C ILE A 11 31.74 1.53 -8.64
N SER A 12 32.31 0.60 -9.40
CA SER A 12 32.52 -0.78 -8.97
C SER A 12 33.46 -0.89 -7.76
N GLU A 13 34.53 -0.10 -7.71
CA GLU A 13 35.46 -0.07 -6.57
C GLU A 13 34.81 0.55 -5.33
N ALA A 14 34.05 1.64 -5.50
CA ALA A 14 33.29 2.25 -4.41
C ALA A 14 32.32 1.23 -3.78
N ARG A 15 31.57 0.51 -4.63
CA ARG A 15 30.66 -0.56 -4.19
C ARG A 15 31.40 -1.72 -3.51
N ALA A 16 32.57 -2.13 -4.03
CA ALA A 16 33.38 -3.18 -3.42
C ALA A 16 33.89 -2.81 -2.01
N LYS A 17 34.04 -1.51 -1.74
CA LYS A 17 34.39 -0.97 -0.41
C LYS A 17 33.19 -0.80 0.52
N GLY A 18 31.97 -1.11 0.06
CA GLY A 18 30.74 -0.93 0.81
C GLY A 18 30.22 0.52 0.80
N GLU A 19 30.68 1.36 -0.12
CA GLU A 19 30.17 2.71 -0.27
C GLU A 19 28.77 2.71 -0.92
N VAL A 20 27.96 3.67 -0.48
CA VAL A 20 26.63 3.92 -1.03
C VAL A 20 26.76 4.81 -2.26
N VAL A 21 26.23 4.35 -3.39
CA VAL A 21 26.22 5.12 -4.64
C VAL A 21 24.79 5.54 -4.98
N VAL A 22 24.55 6.84 -5.00
CA VAL A 22 23.28 7.45 -5.42
C VAL A 22 23.55 8.29 -6.66
N PHE A 23 22.76 8.07 -7.71
CA PHE A 23 22.81 8.87 -8.92
C PHE A 23 21.79 10.00 -8.85
N TYR A 24 22.13 11.14 -9.46
CA TYR A 24 21.21 12.25 -9.66
C TYR A 24 21.16 12.63 -11.14
N GLY A 25 19.98 12.94 -11.65
CA GLY A 25 19.78 13.41 -13.01
C GLY A 25 18.51 14.21 -13.16
N HIS A 26 18.33 14.90 -14.29
CA HIS A 26 17.15 15.74 -14.49
C HIS A 26 15.94 14.94 -14.99
N TYR A 27 16.14 13.96 -15.86
CA TYR A 27 15.05 13.23 -16.53
C TYR A 27 14.88 11.82 -15.96
N PRO A 28 13.64 11.28 -15.93
CA PRO A 28 13.43 9.86 -15.66
C PRO A 28 14.21 9.00 -16.67
N SER A 29 14.70 7.84 -16.23
CA SER A 29 15.60 7.02 -17.06
C SER A 29 14.97 6.57 -18.38
N ASN A 30 13.65 6.39 -18.39
CA ASN A 30 12.88 6.03 -19.59
C ASN A 30 12.70 7.18 -20.58
N SER A 31 12.95 8.42 -20.18
CA SER A 31 12.88 9.61 -21.04
C SER A 31 14.24 9.99 -21.64
N ILE A 32 15.33 9.31 -21.22
CA ILE A 32 16.68 9.58 -21.70
C ILE A 32 16.94 8.76 -22.96
N VAL A 33 17.09 9.45 -24.10
CA VAL A 33 17.62 8.86 -25.33
C VAL A 33 19.14 9.01 -25.32
N SER A 34 19.86 7.90 -25.25
CA SER A 34 21.32 7.90 -25.20
C SER A 34 21.90 6.79 -26.07
N PRO A 35 23.05 7.03 -26.75
CA PRO A 35 23.78 5.97 -27.46
C PRO A 35 24.45 4.98 -26.50
N ARG A 36 24.47 5.27 -25.19
CA ARG A 36 25.00 4.39 -24.14
C ARG A 36 23.86 3.88 -23.27
N ASP A 37 24.04 2.68 -22.72
CA ASP A 37 23.08 2.10 -21.78
C ASP A 37 23.18 2.76 -20.39
N VAL A 38 22.49 3.89 -20.26
CA VAL A 38 22.40 4.65 -18.99
C VAL A 38 21.76 3.78 -17.90
N LYS A 39 20.79 2.93 -18.25
CA LYS A 39 20.11 2.07 -17.26
C LYS A 39 21.08 1.07 -16.66
N LYS A 40 21.99 0.50 -17.46
CA LYS A 40 23.08 -0.36 -16.98
C LYS A 40 24.03 0.38 -16.04
N LEU A 41 24.38 1.64 -16.34
CA LEU A 41 25.21 2.44 -15.43
C LEU A 41 24.48 2.70 -14.10
N LEU A 42 23.24 3.17 -14.17
CA LEU A 42 22.42 3.46 -13.00
C LEU A 42 22.20 2.21 -12.13
N SER A 43 22.13 1.02 -12.75
CA SER A 43 21.96 -0.25 -12.03
C SER A 43 23.07 -0.58 -11.03
N LEU A 44 24.21 0.12 -11.08
CA LEU A 44 25.32 -0.04 -10.14
C LEU A 44 25.09 0.68 -8.80
N GLY A 45 24.06 1.53 -8.71
CA GLY A 45 23.73 2.32 -7.51
C GLY A 45 22.52 1.77 -6.75
N VAL A 46 22.27 2.36 -5.58
CA VAL A 46 21.11 1.99 -4.74
C VAL A 46 19.87 2.82 -5.08
N ALA A 47 20.07 4.06 -5.56
CA ALA A 47 19.00 4.93 -6.00
C ALA A 47 19.42 5.84 -7.16
N TYR A 48 18.45 6.21 -7.99
CA TYR A 48 18.54 7.27 -8.99
C TYR A 48 17.48 8.32 -8.68
N LEU A 49 17.92 9.50 -8.27
CA LEU A 49 17.05 10.65 -7.99
C LEU A 49 16.92 11.46 -9.28
N CYS A 50 15.70 11.55 -9.80
CA CYS A 50 15.39 12.26 -11.03
C CYS A 50 14.33 13.34 -10.83
N GLY A 51 14.04 14.13 -11.85
CA GLY A 51 12.98 15.14 -11.82
C GLY A 51 12.25 15.24 -13.15
N HIS A 52 11.97 16.47 -13.58
CA HIS A 52 11.34 16.85 -14.85
C HIS A 52 9.82 16.67 -14.91
N LEU A 53 9.29 15.55 -14.40
CA LEU A 53 7.84 15.31 -14.46
C LEU A 53 7.08 15.96 -13.30
N HIS A 54 7.73 16.17 -12.17
CA HIS A 54 7.24 16.84 -10.97
C HIS A 54 5.84 16.34 -10.59
N THR A 55 5.75 15.05 -10.25
CA THR A 55 4.50 14.32 -9.96
C THR A 55 3.49 14.30 -11.12
N ALA A 56 4.00 14.40 -12.36
CA ALA A 56 3.21 14.56 -13.58
C ALA A 56 2.17 15.69 -13.42
N PHE A 57 2.61 16.86 -12.95
CA PHE A 57 1.74 18.00 -12.59
C PHE A 57 0.73 17.70 -11.47
N GLY A 58 1.05 16.81 -10.53
CA GLY A 58 0.21 16.45 -9.38
C GLY A 58 -0.78 15.30 -9.59
N PHE A 59 -0.81 14.68 -10.78
CA PHE A 59 -1.74 13.57 -11.07
C PHE A 59 -1.21 12.20 -10.67
N LEU A 60 0.11 12.04 -10.57
CA LEU A 60 0.75 10.78 -10.20
C LEU A 60 1.70 11.08 -9.03
N ASP A 61 1.32 10.68 -7.83
CA ASP A 61 2.10 10.94 -6.61
C ASP A 61 1.94 9.76 -5.64
N PRO A 62 3.02 9.14 -5.12
CA PRO A 62 4.43 9.40 -5.43
C PRO A 62 4.91 8.75 -6.72
N MET A 63 5.76 9.45 -7.47
CA MET A 63 6.44 8.90 -8.64
C MET A 63 7.75 8.22 -8.24
N TRP A 64 7.72 6.90 -8.21
CA TRP A 64 8.90 6.09 -8.02
C TRP A 64 8.71 4.75 -8.73
N THR A 65 9.81 4.08 -9.03
CA THR A 65 9.79 2.72 -9.55
C THR A 65 11.01 1.96 -9.05
N ARG A 66 10.89 0.64 -8.93
CA ARG A 66 12.01 -0.24 -8.65
C ARG A 66 12.33 -1.02 -9.91
N HIS A 67 13.53 -0.83 -10.43
CA HIS A 67 14.00 -1.57 -11.60
C HIS A 67 14.25 -3.04 -11.24
N SER A 68 14.26 -3.91 -12.25
CA SER A 68 14.60 -5.33 -12.07
C SER A 68 16.01 -5.54 -11.51
N SER A 69 16.92 -4.58 -11.70
CA SER A 69 18.25 -4.57 -11.08
C SER A 69 18.24 -4.31 -9.57
N GLY A 70 17.10 -3.92 -8.99
CA GLY A 70 16.97 -3.50 -7.61
C GLY A 70 17.15 -1.99 -7.39
N LEU A 71 17.62 -1.25 -8.40
CA LEU A 71 17.74 0.21 -8.36
C LEU A 71 16.39 0.86 -8.05
N LEU A 72 16.38 1.77 -7.08
CA LEU A 72 15.22 2.60 -6.78
C LEU A 72 15.31 3.90 -7.59
N GLU A 73 14.44 4.09 -8.58
CA GLU A 73 14.29 5.37 -9.28
C GLU A 73 13.20 6.20 -8.62
N VAL A 74 13.57 7.41 -8.22
CA VAL A 74 12.77 8.32 -7.41
C VAL A 74 12.68 9.65 -8.14
N GLU A 75 11.48 10.00 -8.59
CA GLU A 75 11.21 11.32 -9.15
C GLU A 75 10.91 12.28 -7.99
N LEU A 76 11.58 13.42 -7.99
CA LEU A 76 11.51 14.41 -6.92
C LEU A 76 10.27 15.31 -7.09
N ALA A 77 9.55 15.51 -6.00
CA ALA A 77 8.34 16.33 -6.00
C ALA A 77 8.62 17.81 -6.37
N ASP A 78 7.56 18.51 -6.80
CA ASP A 78 7.64 19.94 -7.15
C ASP A 78 7.78 20.82 -5.90
N TRP A 79 8.96 21.41 -5.69
CA TRP A 79 9.13 22.44 -4.67
C TRP A 79 8.43 23.75 -5.05
N TYR A 80 8.52 24.18 -6.31
CA TYR A 80 8.09 25.51 -6.74
C TYR A 80 6.57 25.68 -6.65
N ARG A 81 5.78 24.67 -7.03
CA ARG A 81 4.31 24.78 -7.01
C ARG A 81 3.67 24.16 -5.78
N ASN A 82 4.22 23.05 -5.29
CA ASN A 82 3.57 22.25 -4.24
C ASN A 82 4.29 22.35 -2.88
N HIS A 83 5.42 23.07 -2.81
CA HIS A 83 6.28 23.16 -1.61
C HIS A 83 6.60 21.79 -1.02
N ARG A 84 6.76 20.79 -1.88
CA ARG A 84 7.05 19.41 -1.48
C ARG A 84 8.54 19.15 -1.56
N PHE A 85 9.05 18.44 -0.57
CA PHE A 85 10.41 17.93 -0.54
C PHE A 85 10.41 16.51 0.02
N ARG A 86 11.47 15.76 -0.24
CA ARG A 86 11.61 14.37 0.20
C ARG A 86 12.80 14.24 1.15
N ILE A 87 12.58 13.59 2.27
CA ILE A 87 13.68 13.15 3.14
C ILE A 87 14.03 11.72 2.75
N LEU A 88 15.29 11.50 2.40
CA LEU A 88 15.83 10.20 2.03
C LEU A 88 16.72 9.68 3.17
N SER A 89 16.60 8.40 3.51
CA SER A 89 17.54 7.71 4.39
C SER A 89 18.17 6.54 3.65
N VAL A 90 19.48 6.38 3.80
CA VAL A 90 20.19 5.18 3.34
C VAL A 90 20.82 4.49 4.54
N ASP A 91 20.48 3.21 4.75
CA ASP A 91 21.05 2.38 5.81
C ASP A 91 21.34 0.97 5.26
N ASN A 92 22.63 0.63 5.13
CA ASN A 92 23.13 -0.63 4.56
C ASN A 92 22.48 -0.97 3.21
N ASP A 93 22.68 -0.11 2.21
CA ASP A 93 22.09 -0.20 0.86
C ASP A 93 20.55 -0.16 0.78
N ARG A 94 19.85 -0.03 1.91
CA ARG A 94 18.40 0.17 1.93
C ARG A 94 18.08 1.64 1.88
N VAL A 95 17.34 2.02 0.86
CA VAL A 95 16.85 3.38 0.66
C VAL A 95 15.38 3.43 1.09
N ASN A 96 15.08 4.33 2.01
CA ASN A 96 13.71 4.70 2.40
C ASN A 96 13.52 6.20 2.17
N TRP A 97 12.26 6.63 2.07
CA TRP A 97 11.94 8.05 1.96
C TRP A 97 10.58 8.39 2.56
N VAL A 98 10.39 9.69 2.83
CA VAL A 98 9.08 10.28 3.13
C VAL A 98 8.92 11.57 2.34
N ASP A 99 7.72 11.77 1.80
CA ASP A 99 7.32 13.02 1.15
C ASP A 99 6.76 13.99 2.19
N VAL A 100 7.23 15.23 2.16
CA VAL A 100 6.89 16.27 3.13
C VAL A 100 6.39 17.49 2.39
N VAL A 101 5.24 18.01 2.82
CA VAL A 101 4.73 19.32 2.39
C VAL A 101 5.23 20.36 3.38
N HIS A 102 6.00 21.36 2.94
CA HIS A 102 6.40 22.46 3.81
C HIS A 102 5.21 23.41 4.10
N PRO A 103 5.03 23.92 5.34
CA PRO A 103 5.84 23.74 6.55
C PRO A 103 5.24 22.72 7.54
N SER A 104 5.08 21.45 7.15
CA SER A 104 4.56 20.42 8.05
C SER A 104 5.62 20.01 9.08
N TRP A 105 5.36 20.29 10.35
CA TRP A 105 6.17 19.86 11.49
C TRP A 105 5.29 19.15 12.54
N PRO A 106 5.84 18.17 13.30
CA PRO A 106 7.14 17.54 13.11
C PRO A 106 7.14 16.62 11.88
N VAL A 107 8.34 16.34 11.34
CA VAL A 107 8.53 15.33 10.30
C VAL A 107 9.08 14.06 10.92
N VAL A 108 8.35 12.96 10.79
CA VAL A 108 8.76 11.65 11.31
C VAL A 108 8.94 10.68 10.14
N MET A 109 10.12 10.08 10.05
CA MET A 109 10.46 9.08 9.04
C MET A 109 10.87 7.77 9.71
N VAL A 110 10.20 6.67 9.34
CA VAL A 110 10.65 5.32 9.69
C VAL A 110 11.81 4.93 8.78
N ALA A 111 13.04 5.23 9.21
CA ALA A 111 14.24 5.00 8.43
C ALA A 111 14.61 3.52 8.32
N ARG A 112 14.31 2.71 9.34
CA ARG A 112 14.52 1.25 9.26
C ARG A 112 13.65 0.48 10.24
N VAL A 113 13.14 -0.65 9.76
CA VAL A 113 12.54 -1.71 10.59
C VAL A 113 13.32 -3.00 10.34
N GLN A 114 13.94 -3.55 11.39
CA GLN A 114 14.57 -4.86 11.37
C GLN A 114 13.74 -5.81 12.22
N ARG A 115 13.35 -6.94 11.67
CA ARG A 115 12.62 -7.99 12.37
C ARG A 115 13.54 -9.17 12.63
N TYR A 116 13.55 -9.64 13.87
CA TYR A 116 14.28 -10.81 14.33
C TYR A 116 13.28 -11.83 14.87
N THR A 117 13.35 -13.07 14.40
CA THR A 117 12.54 -14.17 14.95
C THR A 117 13.20 -14.66 16.23
N MET A 118 12.45 -14.71 17.33
CA MET A 118 12.93 -15.15 18.64
C MET A 118 12.52 -16.60 18.98
N GLY A 119 11.75 -17.26 18.10
CA GLY A 119 11.18 -18.59 18.30
C GLY A 119 9.71 -18.55 18.73
N HIS A 120 8.98 -19.67 18.61
CA HIS A 120 7.59 -19.84 19.10
C HIS A 120 6.62 -18.67 18.81
N GLY A 121 6.66 -18.08 17.60
CA GLY A 121 5.77 -16.98 17.24
C GLY A 121 6.13 -15.62 17.87
N ALA A 122 7.29 -15.49 18.50
CA ALA A 122 7.81 -14.23 19.03
C ALA A 122 8.74 -13.54 18.03
N PHE A 123 8.60 -12.22 17.92
CA PHE A 123 9.38 -11.35 17.03
C PHE A 123 9.90 -10.14 17.79
N ARG A 124 11.17 -9.81 17.58
CA ARG A 124 11.78 -8.55 18.01
C ARG A 124 11.91 -7.61 16.82
N TYR A 125 11.40 -6.40 16.96
CA TYR A 125 11.58 -5.32 16.00
C TYR A 125 12.57 -4.31 16.55
N MET A 126 13.61 -4.00 15.77
CA MET A 126 14.50 -2.87 16.01
C MET A 126 14.15 -1.77 15.02
N LEU A 127 13.80 -0.61 15.55
CA LEU A 127 13.30 0.55 14.82
C LEU A 127 14.33 1.67 14.85
N LYS A 128 14.56 2.29 13.69
CA LYS A 128 15.27 3.56 13.55
C LYS A 128 14.31 4.59 12.97
N LEU A 129 14.18 5.71 13.66
CA LEU A 129 13.32 6.84 13.30
C LEU A 129 14.20 8.06 13.10
N LEU A 130 13.92 8.84 12.05
CA LEU A 130 14.45 10.19 11.92
C LEU A 130 13.32 11.16 12.22
N VAL A 131 13.51 12.00 13.24
CA VAL A 131 12.53 12.97 13.69
C VAL A 131 13.14 14.37 13.56
N PHE A 132 12.46 15.22 12.81
CA PHE A 132 12.83 16.61 12.59
C PHE A 132 11.71 17.51 13.10
N SER A 133 12.09 18.57 13.80
CA SER A 133 11.18 19.52 14.41
C SER A 133 11.83 20.91 14.41
N ASN A 134 11.01 21.95 14.29
CA ASN A 134 11.42 23.33 14.52
C ASN A 134 11.48 23.69 16.02
N GLU A 135 10.83 22.89 16.86
CA GLU A 135 10.84 23.00 18.32
C GLU A 135 11.67 21.87 18.96
N GLU A 136 12.04 22.04 20.23
CA GLU A 136 12.70 21.01 21.01
C GLU A 136 11.82 19.75 21.14
N VAL A 137 12.40 18.58 20.83
CA VAL A 137 11.71 17.29 20.90
C VAL A 137 11.88 16.70 22.30
N LEU A 138 10.85 16.83 23.14
CA LEU A 138 10.88 16.33 24.52
C LEU A 138 10.89 14.80 24.63
N SER A 139 10.13 14.13 23.77
CA SER A 139 10.11 12.67 23.70
C SER A 139 9.60 12.17 22.34
N VAL A 140 10.00 10.95 21.99
CA VAL A 140 9.52 10.24 20.81
C VAL A 140 9.07 8.87 21.28
N SER A 141 7.87 8.45 20.90
CA SER A 141 7.34 7.13 21.24
C SER A 141 6.77 6.46 19.99
N VAL A 142 6.85 5.14 19.95
CA VAL A 142 6.35 4.33 18.83
C VAL A 142 5.47 3.20 19.35
N ARG A 143 4.47 2.85 18.55
CA ARG A 143 3.60 1.68 18.76
C ARG A 143 3.58 0.88 17.47
N VAL A 144 3.65 -0.45 17.58
CA VAL A 144 3.57 -1.37 16.44
C VAL A 144 2.22 -2.08 16.52
N ASP A 145 1.37 -1.84 15.52
CA ASP A 145 -0.05 -2.26 15.45
C ASP A 145 -0.94 -1.55 16.48
N ASP A 146 -2.11 -1.09 16.03
CA ASP A 146 -3.07 -0.37 16.87
C ASP A 146 -3.78 -1.28 17.86
N ASN A 147 -3.72 -2.61 17.63
CA ASN A 147 -4.42 -3.62 18.42
C ASN A 147 -3.52 -4.48 19.33
N LEU A 148 -2.19 -4.32 19.31
CA LEU A 148 -1.26 -5.27 19.94
C LEU A 148 -0.22 -4.68 20.92
N GLY A 149 -0.17 -3.36 21.17
CA GLY A 149 0.94 -2.78 21.93
C GLY A 149 0.69 -1.50 22.73
N HIS A 150 1.49 -1.32 23.79
CA HIS A 150 1.66 -0.06 24.52
C HIS A 150 2.65 0.86 23.79
N TRP A 151 2.61 2.16 24.09
CA TRP A 151 3.59 3.11 23.58
C TRP A 151 4.98 2.80 24.15
N ILE A 152 5.98 2.70 23.28
CA ILE A 152 7.36 2.43 23.64
C ILE A 152 8.16 3.71 23.39
N THR A 153 8.74 4.26 24.46
CA THR A 153 9.62 5.43 24.39
C THR A 153 10.89 5.09 23.61
N CYS A 154 11.21 5.90 22.62
CA CYS A 154 12.39 5.78 21.80
C CYS A 154 13.59 6.42 22.51
N GLN A 155 14.76 5.79 22.39
CA GLN A 155 16.03 6.33 22.85
C GLN A 155 16.60 7.26 21.77
N HIS A 156 16.81 8.54 22.13
CA HIS A 156 17.57 9.48 21.30
C HIS A 156 19.03 9.01 21.17
N ARG A 157 19.60 9.14 19.98
CA ARG A 157 21.00 8.75 19.72
C ARG A 157 21.86 9.96 19.38
N SER A 158 21.56 10.60 18.26
CA SER A 158 22.34 11.72 17.74
C SER A 158 21.57 12.42 16.63
N GLY A 159 21.61 13.76 16.60
CA GLY A 159 20.87 14.53 15.60
C GLY A 159 19.39 14.13 15.58
N PRO A 160 18.79 13.85 14.40
CA PRO A 160 17.39 13.46 14.28
C PRO A 160 17.13 11.98 14.61
N LEU A 161 18.14 11.18 14.97
CA LEU A 161 18.01 9.73 15.09
C LEU A 161 17.48 9.29 16.47
N TYR A 162 16.37 8.54 16.43
CA TYR A 162 15.78 7.84 17.57
C TYR A 162 15.68 6.34 17.30
N THR A 163 15.80 5.53 18.35
CA THR A 163 15.77 4.06 18.23
C THR A 163 14.82 3.44 19.24
N ALA A 164 14.12 2.37 18.85
CA ALA A 164 13.28 1.59 19.75
C ALA A 164 13.44 0.09 19.49
N THR A 165 13.26 -0.71 20.53
CA THR A 165 13.17 -2.17 20.42
C THR A 165 11.79 -2.59 20.91
N VAL A 166 11.08 -3.37 20.10
CA VAL A 166 9.71 -3.81 20.36
C VAL A 166 9.66 -5.32 20.26
N ASP A 167 9.32 -5.98 21.37
CA ASP A 167 9.11 -7.43 21.39
C ASP A 167 7.62 -7.71 21.29
N ILE A 168 7.23 -8.48 20.27
CA ILE A 168 5.86 -8.92 20.01
C ILE A 168 5.82 -10.42 20.18
N GLN A 169 4.94 -10.89 21.05
CA GLN A 169 4.60 -12.29 21.15
C GLN A 169 3.23 -12.49 20.52
N LEU A 170 3.15 -13.32 19.48
CA LEU A 170 1.86 -13.82 19.03
C LEU A 170 1.38 -14.81 20.08
N GLU A 171 0.71 -14.32 21.13
CA GLU A 171 -0.22 -15.19 21.84
C GLU A 171 -1.19 -15.74 20.80
N ALA A 172 -1.50 -17.04 20.89
CA ALA A 172 -2.41 -17.69 19.96
C ALA A 172 -3.64 -16.79 19.80
N TRP A 173 -3.83 -16.24 18.60
CA TRP A 173 -4.98 -15.42 18.28
C TRP A 173 -6.21 -16.28 18.56
N ASP A 174 -6.84 -16.08 19.72
CA ASP A 174 -8.14 -16.65 20.02
C ASP A 174 -9.13 -15.82 19.21
N PRO A 175 -9.74 -16.36 18.14
CA PRO A 175 -10.72 -15.62 17.39
C PRO A 175 -11.85 -15.29 18.36
N GLN A 176 -11.95 -14.03 18.80
CA GLN A 176 -13.13 -13.57 19.55
C GLN A 176 -14.43 -13.69 18.71
N ILE A 177 -14.30 -14.01 17.42
CA ILE A 177 -15.40 -14.43 16.58
C ILE A 177 -15.57 -15.93 16.80
N SER A 178 -16.53 -16.28 17.66
CA SER A 178 -16.98 -17.67 17.73
C SER A 178 -17.44 -18.12 16.33
N GLU A 179 -17.34 -19.41 16.01
CA GLU A 179 -17.84 -19.96 14.74
C GLU A 179 -19.28 -19.50 14.44
N LYS A 180 -20.10 -19.33 15.49
CA LYS A 180 -21.46 -18.79 15.40
C LYS A 180 -21.51 -17.35 14.91
N ASP A 181 -20.56 -16.51 15.27
CA ASP A 181 -20.50 -15.10 14.85
C ASP A 181 -19.94 -14.96 13.43
N PHE A 182 -19.04 -15.85 13.02
CA PHE A 182 -18.59 -15.94 11.63
C PHE A 182 -19.74 -16.35 10.71
N VAL A 183 -20.51 -17.38 11.08
CA VAL A 183 -21.69 -17.83 10.32
C VAL A 183 -22.76 -16.74 10.27
N LYS A 184 -23.01 -16.01 11.36
CA LYS A 184 -23.96 -14.88 11.36
C LYS A 184 -23.50 -13.73 10.46
N THR A 185 -22.23 -13.36 10.50
CA THR A 185 -21.69 -12.29 9.63
C THR A 185 -21.75 -12.70 8.16
N LEU A 186 -21.45 -13.98 7.85
CA LEU A 186 -21.56 -14.52 6.50
C LEU A 186 -23.03 -14.54 6.03
N GLN A 187 -23.98 -14.93 6.90
CA GLN A 187 -25.42 -14.87 6.62
C GLN A 187 -25.94 -13.45 6.39
N TRP A 188 -25.42 -12.46 7.12
CA TRP A 188 -25.78 -11.05 6.90
C TRP A 188 -25.26 -10.52 5.56
N LEU A 189 -24.02 -10.87 5.18
CA LEU A 189 -23.43 -10.49 3.90
C LEU A 189 -24.18 -11.12 2.70
N THR A 190 -24.59 -12.38 2.81
CA THR A 190 -25.38 -13.04 1.76
C THR A 190 -26.80 -12.50 1.63
N LEU A 191 -27.39 -11.97 2.70
CA LEU A 191 -28.70 -11.30 2.67
C LEU A 191 -28.64 -9.88 2.09
N GLN A 192 -27.52 -9.18 2.20
CA GLN A 192 -27.39 -7.80 1.68
C GLN A 192 -26.96 -7.72 0.22
N LEU A 193 -26.23 -8.71 -0.30
CA LEU A 193 -25.82 -8.74 -1.72
C LEU A 193 -27.00 -8.68 -2.71
N PRO A 194 -28.13 -9.41 -2.50
CA PRO A 194 -29.33 -9.27 -3.33
C PRO A 194 -29.95 -7.87 -3.23
N VAL A 195 -29.98 -7.28 -2.03
CA VAL A 195 -30.55 -5.94 -1.81
C VAL A 195 -29.71 -4.87 -2.50
N PHE A 196 -28.38 -4.95 -2.41
CA PHE A 196 -27.48 -4.07 -3.16
C PHE A 196 -27.61 -4.26 -4.67
N ALA A 197 -27.70 -5.50 -5.15
CA ALA A 197 -27.95 -5.78 -6.57
C ALA A 197 -29.29 -5.20 -7.04
N ILE A 198 -30.36 -5.29 -6.24
CA ILE A 198 -31.68 -4.73 -6.53
C ILE A 198 -31.66 -3.19 -6.53
N ILE A 199 -31.02 -2.55 -5.54
CA ILE A 199 -30.86 -1.09 -5.49
C ILE A 199 -30.04 -0.60 -6.68
N PHE A 200 -28.99 -1.33 -7.06
CA PHE A 200 -28.13 -1.00 -8.20
C PHE A 200 -28.85 -1.20 -9.54
N LEU A 201 -29.66 -2.26 -9.69
CA LEU A 201 -30.55 -2.49 -10.84
C LEU A 201 -31.62 -1.40 -10.97
N LYS A 202 -32.18 -0.94 -9.84
CA LYS A 202 -33.17 0.16 -9.82
C LYS A 202 -32.55 1.49 -10.24
N LYS A 203 -31.29 1.76 -9.85
CA LYS A 203 -30.52 2.92 -10.30
C LYS A 203 -30.10 2.83 -11.77
N MET A 204 -29.81 1.62 -12.28
CA MET A 204 -29.52 1.38 -13.70
C MET A 204 -30.74 1.57 -14.61
N LEU A 205 -31.93 1.12 -14.18
CA LEU A 205 -33.19 1.31 -14.93
C LEU A 205 -33.64 2.78 -14.97
N SER A 206 -33.24 3.59 -13.99
CA SER A 206 -33.49 5.04 -13.98
C SER A 206 -32.56 5.83 -14.90
N TYR A 207 -31.51 5.22 -15.47
CA TYR A 207 -30.52 5.88 -16.30
C TYR A 207 -30.92 5.84 -17.79
N GLU A 208 -31.93 6.63 -18.16
CA GLU A 208 -32.32 6.86 -19.56
C GLU A 208 -31.26 7.62 -20.41
N SER A 209 -30.02 7.76 -19.93
CA SER A 209 -28.95 8.53 -20.59
C SER A 209 -27.71 7.71 -20.95
N ALA A 210 -27.90 6.51 -21.52
CA ALA A 210 -26.81 5.73 -22.12
C ALA A 210 -26.95 5.67 -23.66
N ARG A 211 -26.89 6.83 -24.32
CA ARG A 211 -26.95 6.95 -25.80
C ARG A 211 -25.62 6.67 -26.53
N HIS A 212 -24.62 6.05 -25.89
CA HIS A 212 -23.35 5.70 -26.57
C HIS A 212 -23.08 4.19 -26.66
N ARG A 213 -22.60 3.78 -27.84
CA ARG A 213 -22.39 2.38 -28.26
C ARG A 213 -21.51 1.54 -27.32
N CYS A 214 -20.59 2.15 -26.56
CA CYS A 214 -19.77 1.42 -25.57
C CYS A 214 -20.53 1.01 -24.31
N GLY A 215 -21.55 1.77 -23.89
CA GLY A 215 -22.35 1.43 -22.69
C GLY A 215 -23.17 0.14 -22.89
N LYS A 216 -23.62 -0.13 -24.12
CA LYS A 216 -24.41 -1.32 -24.44
C LYS A 216 -23.62 -2.63 -24.29
N TRP A 217 -22.34 -2.64 -24.66
CA TRP A 217 -21.48 -3.83 -24.55
C TRP A 217 -21.05 -4.11 -23.11
N LEU A 218 -20.81 -3.07 -22.32
CA LEU A 218 -20.52 -3.22 -20.90
C LEU A 218 -21.74 -3.78 -20.15
N VAL A 219 -22.93 -3.27 -20.43
CA VAL A 219 -24.19 -3.77 -19.86
C VAL A 219 -24.48 -5.21 -20.30
N LEU A 220 -24.23 -5.55 -21.57
CA LEU A 220 -24.40 -6.92 -22.08
C LEU A 220 -23.40 -7.90 -21.43
N GLY A 221 -22.12 -7.53 -21.34
CA GLY A 221 -21.09 -8.37 -20.71
C GLY A 221 -21.34 -8.61 -19.22
N MET A 222 -21.80 -7.58 -18.50
CA MET A 222 -22.18 -7.72 -17.08
C MET A 222 -23.47 -8.54 -16.92
N GLY A 223 -24.44 -8.40 -17.83
CA GLY A 223 -25.67 -9.19 -17.86
C GLY A 223 -25.42 -10.69 -18.11
N VAL A 224 -24.50 -11.03 -19.01
CA VAL A 224 -24.08 -12.42 -19.26
C VAL A 224 -23.35 -12.99 -18.05
N THR A 225 -22.50 -12.20 -17.39
CA THR A 225 -21.79 -12.63 -16.17
C THR A 225 -22.77 -12.93 -15.03
N LEU A 226 -23.79 -12.07 -14.84
CA LEU A 226 -24.86 -12.29 -13.86
C LEU A 226 -25.73 -13.51 -14.20
N ALA A 227 -26.12 -13.68 -15.47
CA ALA A 227 -26.89 -14.84 -15.92
C ALA A 227 -26.13 -16.16 -15.72
N GLY A 228 -24.80 -16.16 -15.91
CA GLY A 228 -23.94 -17.31 -15.63
C GLY A 228 -23.85 -17.68 -14.15
N GLN A 229 -24.14 -16.75 -13.24
CA GLN A 229 -24.15 -17.00 -11.78
C GLN A 229 -25.50 -17.48 -11.26
N VAL A 230 -26.59 -17.30 -12.02
CA VAL A 230 -27.95 -17.73 -11.62
C VAL A 230 -28.06 -19.24 -11.32
N PRO A 231 -27.45 -20.15 -12.12
CA PRO A 231 -27.47 -21.59 -11.81
C PRO A 231 -26.76 -21.90 -10.49
N GLY A 232 -25.66 -21.19 -10.18
CA GLY A 232 -24.93 -21.35 -8.92
C GLY A 232 -25.75 -20.89 -7.72
N ILE A 233 -26.44 -19.75 -7.84
CA ILE A 233 -27.33 -19.23 -6.80
C ILE A 233 -28.53 -20.15 -6.59
N LEU A 234 -29.15 -20.66 -7.66
CA LEU A 234 -30.27 -21.61 -7.57
C LEU A 234 -29.85 -22.95 -6.97
N ALA A 235 -28.71 -23.51 -7.39
CA ALA A 235 -28.17 -24.73 -6.81
C ALA A 235 -27.89 -24.55 -5.31
N TRP A 236 -27.37 -23.39 -4.91
CA TRP A 236 -27.11 -23.06 -3.51
C TRP A 236 -28.39 -22.88 -2.69
N LEU A 237 -29.42 -22.22 -3.23
CA LEU A 237 -30.75 -22.12 -2.59
C LEU A 237 -31.43 -23.48 -2.43
N ILE A 238 -31.26 -24.38 -3.39
CA ILE A 238 -31.77 -25.76 -3.33
C ILE A 238 -31.01 -26.55 -2.26
N LEU A 239 -29.67 -26.45 -2.24
CA LEU A 239 -28.82 -27.10 -1.23
C LEU A 239 -29.10 -26.56 0.18
N ASP A 240 -29.27 -25.24 0.36
CA ASP A 240 -29.61 -24.62 1.65
C ASP A 240 -31.01 -25.04 2.12
N SER A 241 -31.97 -25.17 1.21
CA SER A 241 -33.33 -25.65 1.52
C SER A 241 -33.37 -27.13 1.90
N ILE A 242 -32.50 -27.96 1.31
CA ILE A 242 -32.41 -29.40 1.59
C ILE A 242 -31.61 -29.67 2.87
N LEU A 243 -30.50 -28.95 3.09
CA LEU A 243 -29.54 -29.28 4.13
C LEU A 243 -29.81 -28.56 5.46
N LEU A 244 -30.41 -27.37 5.45
CA LEU A 244 -30.29 -26.49 6.61
C LEU A 244 -31.57 -25.97 7.25
N ASN A 245 -32.78 -26.02 6.63
CA ASN A 245 -34.08 -25.82 7.33
C ASN A 245 -35.31 -25.87 6.39
N GLY A 246 -35.93 -27.06 6.24
CA GLY A 246 -37.37 -27.34 6.06
C GLY A 246 -38.28 -26.58 5.04
N PRO A 247 -39.45 -27.15 4.70
CA PRO A 247 -40.37 -26.67 3.65
C PRO A 247 -40.94 -25.24 3.85
N LEU A 248 -40.80 -24.66 5.05
CA LEU A 248 -41.32 -23.34 5.40
C LEU A 248 -40.58 -22.19 4.67
N ARG A 249 -39.27 -22.33 4.40
CA ARG A 249 -38.49 -21.30 3.69
C ARG A 249 -38.74 -21.28 2.19
N LEU A 250 -38.98 -22.44 1.58
CA LEU A 250 -39.41 -22.56 0.18
C LEU A 250 -40.79 -21.90 -0.01
N LEU A 251 -41.71 -22.10 0.93
CA LEU A 251 -43.03 -21.47 0.91
C LEU A 251 -42.94 -19.93 0.98
N LEU A 252 -42.12 -19.39 1.89
CA LEU A 252 -41.92 -17.94 2.03
C LEU A 252 -41.22 -17.32 0.82
N SER A 253 -40.27 -18.02 0.21
CA SER A 253 -39.57 -17.57 -1.00
C SER A 253 -40.50 -17.57 -2.22
N LEU A 254 -41.35 -18.59 -2.36
CA LEU A 254 -42.39 -18.65 -3.40
C LEU A 254 -43.46 -17.57 -3.19
N LEU A 255 -43.88 -17.31 -1.94
CA LEU A 255 -44.81 -16.23 -1.60
C LEU A 255 -44.23 -14.85 -1.96
N ALA A 256 -42.95 -14.62 -1.70
CA ALA A 256 -42.28 -13.37 -2.09
C ALA A 256 -42.23 -13.18 -3.62
N ILE A 257 -42.05 -14.27 -4.38
CA ILE A 257 -42.07 -14.23 -5.86
C ILE A 257 -43.48 -13.97 -6.40
N VAL A 258 -44.52 -14.53 -5.77
CA VAL A 258 -45.92 -14.31 -6.16
C VAL A 258 -46.37 -12.89 -5.83
N LEU A 259 -45.99 -12.37 -4.65
CA LEU A 259 -46.29 -10.99 -4.23
C LEU A 259 -45.51 -9.93 -5.03
N TRP A 260 -44.41 -10.28 -5.69
CA TRP A 260 -43.66 -9.39 -6.58
C TRP A 260 -44.37 -9.10 -7.92
N LYS A 261 -45.39 -9.90 -8.30
CA LYS A 261 -46.15 -9.72 -9.54
C LYS A 261 -47.47 -8.95 -9.39
N LEU A 262 -47.81 -8.51 -8.17
CA LEU A 262 -48.89 -7.57 -7.88
C LEU A 262 -48.32 -6.17 -7.65
#